data_AF-A0A544USY8-F1
#
_entry.id   AF-A0A544USY8-F1
#
_cell.length_a   1.000
_cell.length_b   1.000
_cell.length_c   1.000
_cell.angle_alpha   90.00
_cell.angle_beta   90.00
_cell.angle_gamma   90.00
#
_symmetry.space_group_name_H-M   'P 1'
#
loop_
_entity.id
_entity.type
_entity.pdbx_description
1 polymer ?
#
loop_
_entity_poly.entity_id
_entity_poly.type
_entity_poly.pdbx_seq_one_letter_code
_entity_poly.pdbx_strand_id
1 'polypeptide(L)'
;MKKYWKTILISLIILTTIGSYYIQQAMAKNVSFKIETTNGDKGEIDNLILHATYQSDEIYRSLDISKAGSTNKSESFIGELKGRYYPVMFQKYIQEHRKFMRGKEANPSQYFEDEDRLIYTTFSNKEGRGGSFTLQIDILDKNTNESSSFEINMPDQVRYDWINERDVYVENGKIKILATSNLNNEEELHLYTVDENKKELEQDSIIAKIESDEVSRASIDIFNDNKKIQNENYFLYMVEKYKYLEDGEREIISSPMYLYNYLNNEQKEWTIPAELKPYKHWIVLQEKDIFIPVRSTNGLVLNRYNIEKNQWEEPINFIYPSITNAKEKPSLQITDGKLYLVDRVSGGHLFLIGDLRTGESLYEGKIIIENKEKLDTDYSLYIEQIYNNIH
;
A
#
# COMPACT_ATOMS: atom_id res chain seq x y z
N MET A 1 -30.97 6.86 55.74
CA MET A 1 -30.77 6.49 54.32
C MET A 1 -32.06 6.21 53.53
N LYS A 2 -33.27 6.13 54.13
CA LYS A 2 -34.54 5.92 53.37
C LYS A 2 -35.06 7.15 52.59
N LYS A 3 -34.54 8.36 52.86
CA LYS A 3 -35.08 9.62 52.31
C LYS A 3 -34.59 9.96 50.91
N TYR A 4 -33.43 9.43 50.48
CA TYR A 4 -32.81 9.72 49.17
C TYR A 4 -32.85 8.53 48.20
N TRP A 5 -33.36 7.38 48.62
CA TRP A 5 -33.40 6.16 47.81
C TRP A 5 -34.19 6.35 46.51
N LYS A 6 -35.28 7.12 46.55
CA LYS A 6 -36.09 7.43 45.37
C LYS A 6 -35.31 8.29 44.37
N THR A 7 -34.53 9.26 44.84
CA THR A 7 -33.71 10.13 43.98
C THR A 7 -32.56 9.35 43.34
N ILE A 8 -31.87 8.49 44.11
CA ILE A 8 -30.81 7.61 43.59
C ILE A 8 -31.38 6.66 42.52
N LEU A 9 -32.56 6.08 42.76
CA LEU A 9 -33.21 5.19 41.80
C LEU A 9 -33.58 5.92 40.50
N ILE A 10 -34.11 7.14 40.59
CA ILE A 10 -34.43 7.95 39.40
C ILE A 10 -33.16 8.31 38.62
N SER A 11 -32.08 8.72 39.30
CA SER A 11 -30.80 9.00 38.63
C SER A 11 -30.22 7.76 37.97
N LEU A 12 -30.31 6.58 38.61
CA LEU A 12 -29.85 5.32 38.03
C LEU A 12 -30.67 4.96 36.78
N ILE A 13 -32.00 5.10 36.84
CA ILE A 13 -32.88 4.85 35.69
C ILE A 13 -32.50 5.78 34.53
N ILE A 14 -32.38 7.09 34.78
CA ILE A 14 -31.98 8.08 33.76
C ILE A 14 -30.65 7.68 33.11
N LEU A 15 -29.61 7.39 33.91
CA LEU A 15 -28.30 6.96 33.41
C LEU A 15 -28.40 5.67 32.59
N THR A 16 -29.18 4.69 33.03
CA THR A 16 -29.39 3.44 32.27
C THR A 16 -30.17 3.65 30.99
N THR A 17 -31.20 4.49 30.97
CA THR A 17 -31.96 4.78 29.74
C THR A 17 -31.14 5.57 28.75
N ILE A 18 -30.45 6.63 29.18
CA ILE A 18 -29.56 7.41 28.31
C ILE A 18 -28.42 6.53 27.83
N GLY A 19 -27.76 5.79 28.73
CA GLY A 19 -26.71 4.85 28.38
C GLY A 19 -27.18 3.80 27.37
N SER A 20 -28.34 3.17 27.60
CA SER A 20 -28.91 2.19 26.68
C SER A 20 -29.31 2.79 25.34
N TYR A 21 -29.80 4.03 25.31
CA TYR A 21 -30.16 4.73 24.09
C TYR A 21 -28.92 5.01 23.24
N TYR A 22 -27.83 5.51 23.84
CA TYR A 22 -26.58 5.74 23.14
C TYR A 22 -25.90 4.43 22.70
N ILE A 23 -25.97 3.37 23.52
CA ILE A 23 -25.48 2.03 23.15
C ILE A 23 -26.29 1.46 21.97
N GLN A 24 -27.62 1.54 22.01
CA GLN A 24 -28.48 1.09 20.93
C GLN A 24 -28.29 1.92 19.65
N GLN A 25 -28.11 3.23 19.76
CA GLN A 25 -27.82 4.11 18.62
C GLN A 25 -26.45 3.80 18.01
N ALA A 26 -25.43 3.49 18.83
CA ALA A 26 -24.12 3.06 18.37
C ALA A 26 -24.17 1.69 17.66
N MET A 27 -24.94 0.73 18.20
CA MET A 27 -25.12 -0.59 17.59
C MET A 27 -25.99 -0.57 16.32
N ALA A 28 -27.04 0.26 16.27
CA ALA A 28 -27.99 0.31 15.17
C ALA A 28 -27.44 0.94 13.87
N LYS A 29 -26.26 1.59 13.93
CA LYS A 29 -25.58 2.19 12.77
C LYS A 29 -24.48 1.31 12.18
N ASN A 30 -24.31 0.07 12.65
CA ASN A 30 -23.27 -0.81 12.12
C ASN A 30 -23.69 -1.43 10.79
N VAL A 31 -22.98 -1.05 9.74
CA VAL A 31 -23.08 -1.70 8.43
C VAL A 31 -22.34 -3.03 8.51
N SER A 32 -22.96 -4.06 7.96
CA SER A 32 -22.39 -5.40 7.86
C SER A 32 -22.37 -5.82 6.40
N PHE A 33 -21.22 -6.34 5.97
CA PHE A 33 -21.00 -6.89 4.64
C PHE A 33 -20.75 -8.40 4.74
N LYS A 34 -21.14 -9.11 3.70
CA LYS A 34 -20.77 -10.51 3.49
C LYS A 34 -20.32 -10.74 2.07
N ILE A 35 -19.53 -11.79 1.87
CA ILE A 35 -19.12 -12.27 0.55
C ILE A 35 -20.01 -13.46 0.19
N GLU A 36 -20.79 -13.33 -0.87
CA GLU A 36 -21.55 -14.44 -1.46
C GLU A 36 -20.77 -15.00 -2.65
N THR A 37 -20.26 -16.23 -2.54
CA THR A 37 -19.60 -16.90 -3.67
C THR A 37 -20.60 -17.12 -4.81
N THR A 38 -20.20 -16.72 -6.02
CA THR A 38 -20.96 -16.94 -7.25
C THR A 38 -20.34 -18.03 -8.12
N ASN A 39 -19.01 -18.17 -8.12
CA ASN A 39 -18.29 -19.19 -8.89
C ASN A 39 -16.89 -19.47 -8.29
N GLY A 40 -16.25 -20.57 -8.70
CA GLY A 40 -14.88 -20.91 -8.32
C GLY A 40 -14.72 -21.59 -6.94
N ASP A 41 -13.48 -21.70 -6.48
CA ASP A 41 -13.13 -22.41 -5.24
C ASP A 41 -13.29 -21.53 -4.00
N LYS A 42 -14.19 -21.91 -3.10
CA LYS A 42 -14.41 -21.21 -1.83
C LYS A 42 -13.19 -21.21 -0.90
N GLY A 43 -12.26 -22.16 -1.09
CA GLY A 43 -11.02 -22.23 -0.34
C GLY A 43 -10.12 -21.00 -0.54
N GLU A 44 -10.25 -20.33 -1.69
CA GLU A 44 -9.46 -19.14 -2.05
C GLU A 44 -9.67 -17.95 -1.10
N ILE A 45 -10.77 -17.93 -0.35
CA ILE A 45 -11.10 -16.84 0.59
C ILE A 45 -11.04 -17.27 2.06
N ASP A 46 -10.63 -18.50 2.37
CA ASP A 46 -10.70 -19.06 3.74
C ASP A 46 -9.89 -18.24 4.73
N ASN A 47 -8.70 -17.80 4.31
CA ASN A 47 -7.81 -16.99 5.12
C ASN A 47 -7.76 -15.54 4.65
N LEU A 48 -8.63 -15.09 3.75
CA LEU A 48 -8.51 -13.76 3.17
C LEU A 48 -9.27 -12.71 3.98
N ILE A 49 -8.61 -11.56 4.20
CA ILE A 49 -9.23 -10.37 4.76
C ILE A 49 -9.06 -9.20 3.80
N LEU A 50 -10.18 -8.51 3.53
CA LEU A 50 -10.23 -7.27 2.77
C LEU A 50 -10.36 -6.12 3.75
N HIS A 51 -9.30 -5.31 3.89
CA HIS A 51 -9.36 -4.07 4.63
C HIS A 51 -10.07 -3.02 3.79
N ALA A 52 -11.17 -2.47 4.32
CA ALA A 52 -12.01 -1.56 3.56
C ALA A 52 -12.43 -0.34 4.38
N THR A 53 -12.60 0.78 3.68
CA THR A 53 -13.29 1.95 4.19
C THR A 53 -14.66 2.06 3.52
N TYR A 54 -15.70 1.96 4.35
CA TYR A 54 -17.06 2.29 3.98
C TYR A 54 -17.28 3.80 4.12
N GLN A 55 -17.83 4.40 3.08
CA GLN A 55 -18.24 5.80 3.07
C GLN A 55 -19.70 5.93 2.66
N SER A 56 -20.48 6.66 3.46
CA SER A 56 -21.83 7.11 3.12
C SER A 56 -22.05 8.48 3.75
N ASP A 57 -22.33 9.48 2.93
CA ASP A 57 -22.32 10.90 3.32
C ASP A 57 -21.02 11.29 4.06
N GLU A 58 -21.15 11.80 5.29
CA GLU A 58 -20.04 12.18 6.17
C GLU A 58 -19.53 11.02 7.04
N ILE A 59 -20.11 9.82 6.92
CA ILE A 59 -19.75 8.66 7.71
C ILE A 59 -18.63 7.90 7.01
N TYR A 60 -17.46 7.86 7.66
CA TYR A 60 -16.33 7.03 7.27
C TYR A 60 -16.10 5.95 8.31
N ARG A 61 -15.97 4.70 7.88
CA ARG A 61 -15.73 3.56 8.77
C ARG A 61 -14.75 2.58 8.16
N SER A 62 -13.71 2.26 8.91
CA SER A 62 -12.82 1.15 8.57
C SER A 62 -13.42 -0.17 9.07
N LEU A 63 -13.41 -1.18 8.21
CA LEU A 63 -13.89 -2.52 8.50
C LEU A 63 -13.01 -3.56 7.81
N ASP A 64 -13.02 -4.76 8.36
CA ASP A 64 -12.40 -5.93 7.74
C ASP A 64 -13.52 -6.84 7.23
N ILE A 65 -13.44 -7.26 5.96
CA ILE A 65 -14.39 -8.21 5.35
C ILE A 65 -13.69 -9.54 5.14
N SER A 66 -14.29 -10.63 5.61
CA SER A 66 -13.79 -11.99 5.42
C SER A 66 -14.92 -12.93 4.97
N LYS A 67 -14.59 -14.21 4.77
CA LYS A 67 -15.60 -15.26 4.56
C LYS A 67 -16.69 -15.31 5.64
N ALA A 68 -16.34 -14.97 6.89
CA ALA A 68 -17.28 -14.96 8.01
C ALA A 68 -18.19 -13.72 8.07
N GLY A 69 -18.01 -12.77 7.14
CA GLY A 69 -18.67 -11.46 7.15
C GLY A 69 -17.71 -10.34 7.57
N SER A 70 -18.27 -9.16 7.80
CA SER A 70 -17.49 -7.98 8.16
C SER A 70 -17.45 -7.72 9.64
N THR A 71 -16.28 -7.38 10.15
CA THR A 71 -16.11 -6.84 11.50
C THR A 71 -15.78 -5.36 11.41
N ASN A 72 -16.62 -4.52 12.05
CA ASN A 72 -16.28 -3.13 12.26
C ASN A 72 -15.08 -3.09 13.21
N LYS A 73 -14.00 -2.39 12.84
CA LYS A 73 -12.98 -2.06 13.84
C LYS A 73 -13.59 -1.03 14.76
N SER A 74 -14.15 -1.48 15.89
CA SER A 74 -14.46 -0.57 16.98
C SER A 74 -13.16 0.15 17.34
N GLU A 75 -13.21 1.47 17.40
CA GLU A 75 -12.18 2.34 17.97
C GLU A 75 -11.95 1.95 19.44
N SER A 76 -11.29 0.82 19.68
CA SER A 76 -10.69 0.59 20.97
C SER A 76 -9.60 1.64 21.09
N PHE A 77 -9.49 2.32 22.23
CA PHE A 77 -8.47 3.32 22.51
C PHE A 77 -7.04 2.83 22.16
N ILE A 78 -6.80 1.52 22.27
CA ILE A 78 -5.54 0.85 21.89
C ILE A 78 -5.41 0.68 20.36
N GLY A 79 -6.50 0.46 19.65
CA GLY A 79 -6.53 0.44 18.17
C GLY A 79 -6.31 1.83 17.57
N GLU A 80 -6.83 2.88 18.22
CA GLU A 80 -6.62 4.28 17.82
C GLU A 80 -5.15 4.69 17.96
N LEU A 81 -4.48 4.23 19.03
CA LEU A 81 -3.03 4.41 19.25
C LEU A 81 -2.15 3.71 18.22
N LYS A 82 -2.65 2.69 17.52
CA LYS A 82 -1.90 1.96 16.48
C LYS A 82 -1.91 2.65 15.11
N GLY A 83 -2.60 3.79 14.99
CA GLY A 83 -2.69 4.55 13.74
C GLY A 83 -3.66 3.93 12.74
N ARG A 84 -4.20 4.78 11.87
CA ARG A 84 -5.26 4.45 10.89
C ARG A 84 -4.76 3.58 9.70
N TYR A 85 -3.44 3.37 9.59
CA TYR A 85 -2.78 2.68 8.47
C TYR A 85 -1.61 1.82 8.98
N TYR A 86 -1.89 0.75 9.72
CA TYR A 86 -0.86 -0.20 10.14
C TYR A 86 -0.95 -1.46 9.26
N PRO A 87 -0.04 -1.65 8.28
CA PRO A 87 -0.10 -2.81 7.39
C PRO A 87 -0.10 -4.11 8.19
N VAL A 88 -0.98 -5.05 7.82
CA VAL A 88 -1.21 -6.22 8.68
C VAL A 88 0.01 -7.13 8.80
N MET A 89 0.87 -7.16 7.78
CA MET A 89 2.14 -7.89 7.85
C MET A 89 2.98 -7.52 9.08
N PHE A 90 2.97 -6.26 9.51
CA PHE A 90 3.72 -5.83 10.69
C PHE A 90 3.13 -6.36 12.00
N GLN A 91 1.87 -6.78 12.04
CA GLN A 91 1.31 -7.42 13.22
C GLN A 91 2.00 -8.76 13.50
N LYS A 92 2.34 -9.53 12.46
CA LYS A 92 3.13 -10.75 12.58
C LYS A 92 4.50 -10.45 13.17
N TYR A 93 5.23 -9.48 12.60
CA TYR A 93 6.56 -9.13 13.12
C TYR A 93 6.50 -8.57 14.56
N ILE A 94 5.45 -7.82 14.94
CA ILE A 94 5.30 -7.41 16.34
C ILE A 94 5.09 -8.61 17.26
N GLN A 95 4.29 -9.60 16.84
CA GLN A 95 3.99 -10.78 17.64
C GLN A 95 5.22 -11.68 17.80
N GLU A 96 5.91 -11.97 16.69
CA GLU A 96 7.06 -12.87 16.63
C GLU A 96 8.35 -12.21 17.13
N HIS A 97 8.54 -10.92 16.81
CA HIS A 97 9.81 -10.20 16.98
C HIS A 97 9.64 -8.85 17.68
N ARG A 98 8.82 -8.81 18.74
CA ARG A 98 8.46 -7.59 19.48
C ARG A 98 9.63 -6.68 19.88
N LYS A 99 10.75 -7.28 20.29
CA LYS A 99 11.95 -6.52 20.70
C LYS A 99 12.54 -5.74 19.53
N PHE A 100 12.64 -6.37 18.37
CA PHE A 100 13.15 -5.77 17.15
C PHE A 100 12.21 -4.67 16.67
N MET A 101 10.90 -4.93 16.61
CA MET A 101 9.91 -3.96 16.08
C MET A 101 9.71 -2.71 16.95
N ARG A 102 10.16 -2.72 18.20
CA ARG A 102 9.93 -1.59 19.12
C ARG A 102 10.70 -0.35 18.65
N GLY A 103 9.94 0.72 18.36
CA GLY A 103 10.49 2.02 17.96
C GLY A 103 10.74 2.17 16.46
N LYS A 104 10.36 1.17 15.66
CA LYS A 104 10.44 1.20 14.19
C LYS A 104 9.11 1.62 13.58
N GLU A 105 9.17 2.34 12.47
CA GLU A 105 7.99 2.72 11.71
C GLU A 105 7.40 1.52 10.96
N ALA A 106 6.10 1.52 10.73
CA ALA A 106 5.41 0.45 10.00
C ALA A 106 5.28 0.79 8.51
N ASN A 107 6.41 1.09 7.88
CA ASN A 107 6.51 1.41 6.47
C ASN A 107 7.27 0.31 5.74
N PRO A 108 6.65 -0.49 4.85
CA PRO A 108 7.29 -1.60 4.17
C PRO A 108 8.54 -1.21 3.37
N SER A 109 8.57 0.02 2.82
CA SER A 109 9.72 0.57 2.07
C SER A 109 11.01 0.73 2.88
N GLN A 110 10.96 0.52 4.20
CA GLN A 110 12.10 0.60 5.12
C GLN A 110 12.63 -0.77 5.55
N TYR A 111 12.06 -1.85 5.01
CA TYR A 111 12.41 -3.19 5.41
C TYR A 111 12.79 -4.05 4.23
N PHE A 112 13.65 -5.01 4.50
CA PHE A 112 13.97 -6.14 3.64
C PHE A 112 13.84 -7.42 4.46
N GLU A 113 13.31 -8.49 3.87
CA GLU A 113 13.16 -9.78 4.56
C GLU A 113 13.65 -10.92 3.66
N ASP A 114 14.59 -11.74 4.14
CA ASP A 114 14.92 -13.03 3.55
C ASP A 114 14.55 -14.19 4.50
N GLU A 115 14.97 -15.41 4.16
CA GLU A 115 14.69 -16.59 5.00
C GLU A 115 15.29 -16.45 6.41
N ASP A 116 16.47 -15.84 6.51
CA ASP A 116 17.28 -15.81 7.73
C ASP A 116 17.17 -14.48 8.49
N ARG A 117 16.82 -13.38 7.82
CA ARG A 117 16.97 -12.01 8.34
C ARG A 117 15.77 -11.12 8.05
N LEU A 118 15.52 -10.20 8.97
CA LEU A 118 14.68 -9.01 8.76
C LEU A 118 15.55 -7.78 9.01
N ILE A 119 15.67 -6.93 8.01
CA ILE A 119 16.50 -5.72 8.03
C ILE A 119 15.58 -4.51 8.03
N TYR A 120 15.89 -3.52 8.84
CA TYR A 120 15.21 -2.23 8.90
C TYR A 120 16.21 -1.11 8.68
N THR A 121 15.87 -0.16 7.81
CA THR A 121 16.67 1.04 7.56
C THR A 121 15.86 2.28 7.88
N THR A 122 16.53 3.32 8.34
CA THR A 122 15.89 4.63 8.47
C THR A 122 16.90 5.76 8.41
N PHE A 123 16.56 6.82 7.69
CA PHE A 123 17.29 8.09 7.74
C PHE A 123 16.77 8.96 8.87
N SER A 124 17.65 9.31 9.80
CA SER A 124 17.34 10.22 10.90
C SER A 124 18.10 11.52 10.72
N ASN A 125 17.40 12.64 10.94
CA ASN A 125 18.03 13.96 11.00
C ASN A 125 18.01 14.44 12.45
N LYS A 126 19.15 14.29 13.14
CA LYS A 126 19.29 14.64 14.55
C LYS A 126 19.38 16.17 14.77
N GLU A 127 19.70 16.93 13.73
CA GLU A 127 19.97 18.38 13.78
C GLU A 127 18.80 19.24 13.26
N GLY A 128 17.77 18.63 12.67
CA GLY A 128 16.64 19.32 12.06
C GLY A 128 16.89 19.70 10.59
N ARG A 129 15.94 20.41 9.96
CA ARG A 129 15.98 20.70 8.50
C ARG A 129 17.33 21.26 8.04
N GLY A 130 17.89 20.67 7.00
CA GLY A 130 19.20 21.04 6.43
C GLY A 130 20.42 20.59 7.25
N GLY A 131 20.20 19.87 8.36
CA GLY A 131 21.24 19.22 9.15
C GLY A 131 21.73 17.90 8.55
N SER A 132 22.77 17.33 9.16
CA SER A 132 23.34 16.05 8.75
C SER A 132 22.39 14.88 9.00
N PHE A 133 22.37 13.92 8.07
CA PHE A 133 21.60 12.70 8.20
C PHE A 133 22.48 11.55 8.74
N THR A 134 21.89 10.72 9.58
CA THR A 134 22.44 9.43 9.98
C THR A 134 21.53 8.33 9.44
N LEU A 135 22.11 7.40 8.68
CA LEU A 135 21.45 6.16 8.28
C LEU A 135 21.62 5.13 9.40
N GLN A 136 20.51 4.70 9.99
CA GLN A 136 20.48 3.59 10.94
C GLN A 136 20.07 2.31 10.22
N ILE A 137 20.77 1.22 10.50
CA ILE A 137 20.48 -0.12 9.99
C ILE A 137 20.37 -1.08 11.17
N ASP A 138 19.21 -1.71 11.33
CA ASP A 138 18.96 -2.77 12.30
C ASP A 138 18.76 -4.11 11.59
N ILE A 139 19.41 -5.16 12.08
CA ILE A 139 19.35 -6.50 11.49
C ILE A 139 18.90 -7.48 12.56
N LEU A 140 17.80 -8.18 12.29
CA LEU A 140 17.30 -9.30 13.09
C LEU A 140 17.70 -10.62 12.43
N ASP A 141 18.29 -11.52 13.20
CA ASP A 141 18.41 -12.93 12.85
C ASP A 141 17.12 -13.64 13.28
N LYS A 142 16.37 -14.20 12.31
CA LYS A 142 15.06 -14.82 12.52
C LYS A 142 15.16 -16.17 13.23
N ASN A 143 16.31 -16.84 13.15
CA ASN A 143 16.54 -18.16 13.76
C ASN A 143 16.83 -18.04 15.27
N THR A 144 17.58 -17.02 15.66
CA THR A 144 18.01 -16.78 17.05
C THR A 144 17.17 -15.72 17.75
N ASN A 145 16.45 -14.90 16.99
CA ASN A 145 15.73 -13.70 17.45
C ASN A 145 16.67 -12.66 18.11
N GLU A 146 17.96 -12.73 17.79
CA GLU A 146 18.96 -11.74 18.19
C GLU A 146 19.02 -10.62 17.16
N SER A 147 19.22 -9.39 17.63
CA SER A 147 19.28 -8.20 16.78
C SER A 147 20.60 -7.46 16.95
N SER A 148 21.15 -6.98 15.84
CA SER A 148 22.29 -6.07 15.82
C SER A 148 21.91 -4.75 15.15
N SER A 149 22.71 -3.71 15.36
CA SER A 149 22.46 -2.37 14.83
C SER A 149 23.78 -1.66 14.57
N PHE A 150 23.80 -0.79 13.56
CA PHE A 150 24.86 0.17 13.33
C PHE A 150 24.33 1.44 12.67
N GLU A 151 25.07 2.54 12.84
CA GLU A 151 24.76 3.84 12.28
C GLU A 151 25.88 4.26 11.32
N ILE A 152 25.50 4.90 10.22
CA ILE A 152 26.41 5.51 9.26
C ILE A 152 26.08 7.00 9.18
N ASN A 153 27.08 7.84 9.42
CA ASN A 153 26.95 9.28 9.20
C ASN A 153 27.04 9.55 7.70
N MET A 154 26.00 10.17 7.15
CA MET A 154 26.00 10.57 5.75
C MET A 154 26.95 11.75 5.55
N PRO A 155 27.66 11.85 4.40
CA PRO A 155 28.54 12.97 4.13
C PRO A 155 27.84 14.33 4.26
N ASP A 156 28.54 15.37 4.72
CA ASP A 156 28.00 16.74 4.94
C ASP A 156 27.35 17.39 3.70
N GLN A 157 27.57 16.82 2.52
CA GLN A 157 27.01 17.24 1.24
C GLN A 157 25.55 16.78 1.07
N VAL A 158 25.11 15.78 1.85
CA VAL A 158 23.74 15.27 1.93
C VAL A 158 22.92 16.18 2.85
N ARG A 159 22.59 17.39 2.38
CA ARG A 159 21.73 18.34 3.11
C ARG A 159 20.38 18.44 2.43
N TYR A 160 19.49 17.51 2.77
CA TYR A 160 18.12 17.50 2.27
C TYR A 160 17.14 18.02 3.33
N ASP A 161 15.99 18.52 2.89
CA ASP A 161 14.89 18.83 3.80
C ASP A 161 14.28 17.55 4.38
N TRP A 162 14.21 16.49 3.56
CA TRP A 162 13.79 15.15 3.94
C TRP A 162 14.32 14.10 2.95
N ILE A 163 14.44 12.87 3.43
CA ILE A 163 14.76 11.67 2.65
C ILE A 163 13.64 10.67 2.91
N ASN A 164 12.95 10.21 1.87
CA ASN A 164 11.94 9.16 1.96
C ASN A 164 12.46 7.90 1.29
N GLU A 165 12.62 6.85 2.08
CA GLU A 165 12.94 5.50 1.60
C GLU A 165 11.78 4.96 0.78
N ARG A 166 12.14 4.34 -0.35
CA ARG A 166 11.22 3.79 -1.34
C ARG A 166 11.33 2.28 -1.42
N ASP A 167 12.54 1.76 -1.26
CA ASP A 167 12.80 0.33 -1.24
C ASP A 167 14.14 0.00 -0.55
N VAL A 168 14.24 -1.22 0.00
CA VAL A 168 15.47 -1.79 0.55
C VAL A 168 15.71 -3.14 -0.10
N TYR A 169 16.86 -3.28 -0.75
CA TYR A 169 17.27 -4.49 -1.43
C TYR A 169 18.60 -4.99 -0.88
N VAL A 170 18.71 -6.30 -0.61
CA VAL A 170 19.95 -6.88 -0.07
C VAL A 170 20.40 -8.05 -0.92
N GLU A 171 21.66 -7.99 -1.33
CA GLU A 171 22.29 -9.08 -2.08
C GLU A 171 23.80 -9.09 -1.82
N ASN A 172 24.39 -10.28 -1.66
CA ASN A 172 25.84 -10.46 -1.57
C ASN A 172 26.53 -9.58 -0.49
N GLY A 173 25.87 -9.38 0.66
CA GLY A 173 26.37 -8.55 1.77
C GLY A 173 26.33 -7.05 1.50
N LYS A 174 25.59 -6.61 0.48
CA LYS A 174 25.34 -5.21 0.16
C LYS A 174 23.89 -4.86 0.45
N ILE A 175 23.68 -3.80 1.23
CA ILE A 175 22.35 -3.23 1.49
C ILE A 175 22.20 -2.03 0.57
N LYS A 176 21.26 -2.11 -0.37
CA LYS A 176 20.92 -1.07 -1.33
C LYS A 176 19.62 -0.41 -0.91
N ILE A 177 19.64 0.91 -0.73
CA ILE A 177 18.48 1.67 -0.28
C ILE A 177 18.13 2.68 -1.37
N LEU A 178 16.95 2.52 -1.95
CA LEU A 178 16.38 3.49 -2.90
C LEU A 178 15.64 4.55 -2.10
N ALA A 179 15.96 5.81 -2.30
CA ALA A 179 15.29 6.90 -1.61
C ALA A 179 15.11 8.12 -2.51
N THR A 180 14.00 8.83 -2.30
CA THR A 180 13.79 10.16 -2.87
C THR A 180 14.19 11.19 -1.85
N SER A 181 15.07 12.09 -2.23
CA SER A 181 15.58 13.18 -1.41
C SER A 181 15.10 14.51 -1.98
N ASN A 182 14.75 15.47 -1.12
CA ASN A 182 14.30 16.78 -1.57
C ASN A 182 15.12 17.91 -0.96
N LEU A 183 15.55 18.86 -1.79
CA LEU A 183 16.22 20.08 -1.37
C LEU A 183 15.73 21.26 -2.21
N ASN A 184 15.16 22.30 -1.60
CA ASN A 184 14.77 23.54 -2.30
C ASN A 184 13.86 23.33 -3.53
N ASN A 185 12.96 22.34 -3.50
CA ASN A 185 12.11 21.92 -4.63
C ASN A 185 12.84 21.19 -5.78
N GLU A 186 14.10 20.80 -5.59
CA GLU A 186 14.77 19.77 -6.39
C GLU A 186 14.50 18.42 -5.73
N GLU A 187 14.14 17.43 -6.54
CA GLU A 187 13.95 16.04 -6.11
C GLU A 187 15.02 15.17 -6.78
N GLU A 188 15.72 14.38 -5.99
CA GLU A 188 16.74 13.45 -6.45
C GLU A 188 16.34 12.02 -6.03
N LEU A 189 16.47 11.08 -6.95
CA LEU A 189 16.35 9.65 -6.67
C LEU A 189 17.75 9.10 -6.44
N HIS A 190 18.01 8.66 -5.20
CA HIS A 190 19.29 8.11 -4.79
C HIS A 190 19.23 6.59 -4.63
N LEU A 191 20.36 5.96 -4.92
CA LEU A 191 20.66 4.59 -4.54
C LEU A 191 21.90 4.57 -3.64
N TYR A 192 21.66 4.40 -2.34
CA TYR A 192 22.72 4.23 -1.35
C TYR A 192 23.12 2.77 -1.27
N THR A 193 24.42 2.47 -1.33
CA THR A 193 24.95 1.11 -1.18
C THR A 193 25.85 1.04 0.04
N VAL A 194 25.48 0.19 0.98
CA VAL A 194 26.20 -0.05 2.24
C VAL A 194 26.81 -1.44 2.22
N ASP A 195 28.07 -1.56 2.64
CA ASP A 195 28.68 -2.86 2.94
C ASP A 195 28.26 -3.29 4.34
N GLU A 196 27.50 -4.38 4.41
CA GLU A 196 26.97 -4.90 5.67
C GLU A 196 28.08 -5.36 6.64
N ASN A 197 29.16 -5.94 6.11
CA ASN A 197 30.25 -6.50 6.92
C ASN A 197 31.14 -5.40 7.50
N LYS A 198 31.50 -4.43 6.66
CA LYS A 198 32.34 -3.30 7.05
C LYS A 198 31.56 -2.20 7.77
N LYS A 199 30.23 -2.19 7.64
CA LYS A 199 29.32 -1.19 8.23
C LYS A 199 29.63 0.23 7.73
N GLU A 200 29.88 0.36 6.44
CA GLU A 200 30.26 1.62 5.80
C GLU A 200 29.42 1.89 4.54
N LEU A 201 29.16 3.16 4.25
CA LEU A 201 28.60 3.58 2.95
C LEU A 201 29.69 3.42 1.90
N GLU A 202 29.47 2.54 0.93
CA GLU A 202 30.39 2.36 -0.19
C GLU A 202 30.10 3.32 -1.34
N GLN A 203 28.81 3.60 -1.58
CA GLN A 203 28.40 4.41 -2.72
C GLN A 203 27.09 5.15 -2.47
N ASP A 204 27.01 6.38 -2.95
CA ASP A 204 25.79 7.17 -3.12
C ASP A 204 25.69 7.50 -4.61
N SER A 205 24.65 6.98 -5.28
CA SER A 205 24.43 7.21 -6.71
C SER A 205 23.14 7.97 -6.95
N ILE A 206 23.22 9.07 -7.69
CA ILE A 206 22.04 9.78 -8.19
C ILE A 206 21.55 9.04 -9.45
N ILE A 207 20.37 8.42 -9.34
CA ILE A 207 19.70 7.69 -10.42
C ILE A 207 18.91 8.64 -11.32
N ALA A 208 18.24 9.62 -10.71
CA ALA A 208 17.53 10.66 -11.42
C ALA A 208 17.61 11.96 -10.62
N LYS A 209 17.74 13.08 -11.32
CA LYS A 209 17.69 14.42 -10.73
C LYS A 209 16.64 15.24 -11.44
N ILE A 210 15.78 15.88 -10.67
CA ILE A 210 14.81 16.85 -11.14
C ILE A 210 15.31 18.24 -10.82
N GLU A 211 15.55 19.02 -11.88
CA GLU A 211 15.72 20.46 -11.79
C GLU A 211 14.40 21.10 -12.22
N SER A 212 13.71 21.74 -11.28
CA SER A 212 12.57 22.60 -11.60
C SER A 212 13.11 23.92 -12.16
N ASP A 213 12.49 24.44 -13.22
CA ASP A 213 12.79 25.77 -13.75
C ASP A 213 11.66 26.75 -13.41
N GLU A 214 11.80 28.04 -13.77
CA GLU A 214 10.80 29.06 -13.42
C GLU A 214 9.39 28.77 -14.00
N VAL A 215 9.31 27.99 -15.08
CA VAL A 215 8.08 27.80 -15.87
C VAL A 215 7.49 26.40 -15.70
N SER A 216 8.29 25.42 -15.29
CA SER A 216 7.89 24.02 -15.24
C SER A 216 8.42 23.31 -14.00
N ARG A 217 7.62 22.36 -13.52
CA ARG A 217 7.96 21.48 -12.40
C ARG A 217 8.22 20.08 -12.93
N ALA A 218 8.88 19.26 -12.11
CA ALA A 218 8.94 17.84 -12.36
C ALA A 218 8.73 17.03 -11.09
N SER A 219 8.36 15.76 -11.25
CA SER A 219 8.15 14.80 -10.17
C SER A 219 8.63 13.40 -10.56
N ILE A 220 9.10 12.63 -9.58
CA ILE A 220 9.42 11.21 -9.75
C ILE A 220 8.26 10.36 -9.21
N ASP A 221 7.66 9.55 -10.08
CA ASP A 221 6.71 8.51 -9.69
C ASP A 221 7.41 7.14 -9.72
N ILE A 222 7.23 6.34 -8.66
CA ILE A 222 7.77 4.97 -8.55
C ILE A 222 6.59 3.99 -8.52
N PHE A 223 6.69 2.91 -9.30
CA PHE A 223 5.58 1.97 -9.55
C PHE A 223 5.66 0.66 -8.75
N ASN A 224 6.69 0.51 -7.93
CA ASN A 224 6.82 -0.57 -6.97
C ASN A 224 5.74 -0.46 -5.89
N ASP A 225 5.11 -1.58 -5.54
CA ASP A 225 4.12 -1.66 -4.47
C ASP A 225 4.73 -1.43 -3.07
N ASN A 226 4.53 -0.21 -2.56
CA ASN A 226 4.99 0.21 -1.23
C ASN A 226 4.15 -0.35 -0.06
N LYS A 227 3.16 -1.19 -0.32
CA LYS A 227 2.30 -1.79 0.72
C LYS A 227 2.81 -3.14 1.25
N LYS A 228 3.87 -3.68 0.64
CA LYS A 228 4.52 -4.93 1.03
C LYS A 228 6.04 -4.74 1.09
N ILE A 229 6.71 -5.57 1.90
CA ILE A 229 8.17 -5.66 1.87
C ILE A 229 8.53 -6.28 0.53
N GLN A 230 9.37 -5.60 -0.23
CA GLN A 230 9.76 -6.02 -1.56
C GLN A 230 11.17 -6.58 -1.56
N ASN A 231 11.35 -7.67 -2.28
CA ASN A 231 12.67 -8.20 -2.63
C ASN A 231 12.77 -8.29 -4.16
N GLU A 232 12.24 -7.27 -4.85
CA GLU A 232 12.16 -7.28 -6.30
C GLU A 232 13.49 -6.82 -6.89
N ASN A 233 13.98 -7.51 -7.91
CA ASN A 233 15.26 -7.17 -8.56
C ASN A 233 15.18 -5.89 -9.40
N TYR A 234 13.97 -5.35 -9.60
CA TYR A 234 13.71 -4.23 -10.47
C TYR A 234 12.93 -3.15 -9.74
N PHE A 235 13.18 -1.90 -10.12
CA PHE A 235 12.24 -0.82 -9.88
C PHE A 235 11.94 -0.06 -11.17
N LEU A 236 10.71 0.41 -11.26
CA LEU A 236 10.22 1.21 -12.39
C LEU A 236 9.88 2.60 -11.88
N TYR A 237 10.39 3.61 -12.55
CA TYR A 237 10.09 5.00 -12.23
C TYR A 237 9.83 5.83 -13.49
N MET A 238 9.08 6.92 -13.30
CA MET A 238 8.77 7.91 -14.32
C MET A 238 9.23 9.28 -13.84
N VAL A 239 9.89 10.02 -14.73
CA VAL A 239 10.24 11.42 -14.49
C VAL A 239 9.26 12.27 -15.29
N GLU A 240 8.26 12.86 -14.62
CA GLU A 240 7.25 13.66 -15.28
C GLU A 240 7.60 15.16 -15.20
N LYS A 241 7.69 15.83 -16.34
CA LYS A 241 7.84 17.29 -16.43
C LYS A 241 6.51 17.89 -16.87
N TYR A 242 6.03 18.90 -16.14
CA TYR A 242 4.74 19.53 -16.38
C TYR A 242 4.76 21.02 -16.05
N LYS A 243 3.80 21.78 -16.59
CA LYS A 243 3.54 23.17 -16.20
C LYS A 243 2.09 23.32 -15.76
N TYR A 244 1.83 24.30 -14.92
CA TYR A 244 0.47 24.66 -14.56
C TYR A 244 -0.09 25.65 -15.59
N LEU A 245 -1.32 25.39 -16.03
CA LEU A 245 -2.13 26.31 -16.81
C LEU A 245 -2.76 27.36 -15.88
N GLU A 246 -3.28 28.46 -16.44
CA GLU A 246 -3.88 29.56 -15.66
C GLU A 246 -5.08 29.12 -14.80
N ASP A 247 -5.77 28.05 -15.21
CA ASP A 247 -6.88 27.43 -14.49
C ASP A 247 -6.45 26.44 -13.40
N GLY A 248 -5.14 26.21 -13.25
CA GLY A 248 -4.55 25.26 -12.30
C GLY A 248 -4.43 23.83 -12.82
N GLU A 249 -4.86 23.53 -14.05
CA GLU A 249 -4.62 22.22 -14.67
C GLU A 249 -3.14 22.00 -14.99
N ARG A 250 -2.72 20.73 -15.06
CA ARG A 250 -1.36 20.35 -15.41
C ARG A 250 -1.28 19.98 -16.89
N GLU A 251 -0.41 20.66 -17.63
CA GLU A 251 0.00 20.24 -18.97
C GLU A 251 1.30 19.45 -18.86
N ILE A 252 1.25 18.16 -19.19
CA ILE A 252 2.42 17.26 -19.21
C ILE A 252 3.26 17.57 -20.44
N ILE A 253 4.52 17.94 -20.22
CA ILE A 253 5.51 18.25 -21.26
C ILE A 253 6.24 16.97 -21.69
N SER A 254 6.68 16.17 -20.71
CA SER A 254 7.33 14.89 -20.95
C SER A 254 7.13 13.94 -19.77
N SER A 255 7.19 12.63 -20.04
CA SER A 255 7.11 11.61 -18.99
C SER A 255 7.88 10.34 -19.38
N PRO A 256 9.20 10.41 -19.62
CA PRO A 256 10.02 9.23 -19.84
C PRO A 256 9.96 8.29 -18.63
N MET A 257 10.06 6.99 -18.91
CA MET A 257 10.04 5.94 -17.91
C MET A 257 11.30 5.11 -18.00
N TYR A 258 11.77 4.65 -16.86
CA TYR A 258 13.05 3.96 -16.74
C TYR A 258 12.89 2.74 -15.85
N LEU A 259 13.44 1.63 -16.33
CA LEU A 259 13.57 0.41 -15.57
C LEU A 259 15.01 0.31 -15.06
N TYR A 260 15.16 0.09 -13.76
CA TYR A 260 16.44 -0.14 -13.12
C TYR A 260 16.52 -1.57 -12.61
N ASN A 261 17.68 -2.21 -12.77
CA ASN A 261 17.96 -3.55 -12.27
C ASN A 261 18.98 -3.49 -11.12
N TYR A 262 18.57 -3.90 -9.93
CA TYR A 262 19.44 -3.93 -8.74
C TYR A 262 20.62 -4.88 -8.88
N LEU A 263 20.52 -5.96 -9.65
CA LEU A 263 21.59 -6.98 -9.73
C LEU A 263 22.85 -6.46 -10.43
N ASN A 264 22.66 -5.76 -11.55
CA ASN A 264 23.76 -5.30 -12.40
C ASN A 264 23.91 -3.77 -12.45
N ASN A 265 23.08 -3.04 -11.69
CA ASN A 265 23.04 -1.57 -11.67
C ASN A 265 22.77 -0.94 -13.05
N GLU A 266 22.06 -1.65 -13.93
CA GLU A 266 21.71 -1.15 -15.27
C GLU A 266 20.37 -0.41 -15.24
N GLN A 267 20.36 0.76 -15.89
CA GLN A 267 19.16 1.54 -16.16
C GLN A 267 18.88 1.54 -17.66
N LYS A 268 17.63 1.27 -18.05
CA LYS A 268 17.17 1.40 -19.43
C LYS A 268 15.90 2.22 -19.50
N GLU A 269 15.78 3.07 -20.52
CA GLU A 269 14.49 3.67 -20.84
C GLU A 269 13.51 2.57 -21.26
N TRP A 270 12.31 2.58 -20.70
CA TRP A 270 11.23 1.66 -21.02
C TRP A 270 10.08 2.42 -21.68
N THR A 271 9.56 1.85 -22.76
CA THR A 271 8.57 2.52 -23.61
C THR A 271 7.22 1.82 -23.55
N ILE A 272 6.18 2.64 -23.41
CA ILE A 272 4.78 2.19 -23.43
C ILE A 272 4.22 2.34 -24.84
N PRO A 273 3.54 1.30 -25.39
CA PRO A 273 2.75 1.40 -26.61
C PRO A 273 1.79 2.59 -26.58
N ALA A 274 1.58 3.24 -27.72
CA ALA A 274 0.82 4.49 -27.80
C ALA A 274 -0.61 4.35 -27.23
N GLU A 275 -1.23 3.21 -27.47
CA GLU A 275 -2.56 2.81 -27.01
C GLU A 275 -2.66 2.63 -25.49
N LEU A 276 -1.55 2.35 -24.80
CA LEU A 276 -1.51 2.14 -23.35
C LEU A 276 -1.06 3.40 -22.56
N LYS A 277 -0.55 4.43 -23.25
CA LYS A 277 -0.10 5.69 -22.61
C LYS A 277 -1.15 6.36 -21.70
N PRO A 278 -2.46 6.38 -22.03
CA PRO A 278 -3.47 6.94 -21.13
C PRO A 278 -3.56 6.24 -19.77
N TYR A 279 -3.05 5.01 -19.66
CA TYR A 279 -3.11 4.18 -18.46
C TYR A 279 -1.77 4.13 -17.70
N LYS A 280 -0.79 4.97 -18.06
CA LYS A 280 0.58 4.94 -17.48
C LYS A 280 0.62 5.09 -15.94
N HIS A 281 -0.34 5.80 -15.33
CA HIS A 281 -0.40 5.96 -13.87
C HIS A 281 -1.04 4.76 -13.13
N TRP A 282 -1.47 3.73 -13.86
CA TRP A 282 -2.09 2.53 -13.30
C TRP A 282 -1.16 1.32 -13.35
N ILE A 283 0.10 1.53 -13.70
CA ILE A 283 1.09 0.47 -13.83
C ILE A 283 1.34 -0.17 -12.48
N VAL A 284 1.47 -1.50 -12.49
CA VAL A 284 1.90 -2.30 -11.36
C VAL A 284 3.13 -3.09 -11.78
N LEU A 285 4.24 -2.92 -11.08
CA LEU A 285 5.40 -3.79 -11.19
C LEU A 285 5.26 -4.93 -10.17
N GLN A 286 5.42 -6.16 -10.63
CA GLN A 286 5.59 -7.32 -9.75
C GLN A 286 6.70 -8.21 -10.31
N GLU A 287 7.76 -8.40 -9.51
CA GLU A 287 8.91 -9.22 -9.85
C GLU A 287 9.52 -8.79 -11.21
N LYS A 288 9.28 -9.57 -12.27
CA LYS A 288 9.80 -9.34 -13.61
C LYS A 288 8.74 -8.92 -14.63
N ASP A 289 7.51 -8.74 -14.19
CA ASP A 289 6.37 -8.43 -15.05
C ASP A 289 5.81 -7.05 -14.71
N ILE A 290 5.62 -6.24 -15.75
CA ILE A 290 4.96 -4.93 -15.67
C ILE A 290 3.54 -5.11 -16.19
N PHE A 291 2.55 -4.78 -15.37
CA PHE A 291 1.14 -4.88 -15.71
C PHE A 291 0.51 -3.51 -15.92
N ILE A 292 -0.27 -3.35 -17.00
CA ILE A 292 -1.08 -2.16 -17.29
C ILE A 292 -2.56 -2.57 -17.37
N PRO A 293 -3.36 -2.30 -16.33
CA PRO A 293 -4.78 -2.60 -16.30
C PRO A 293 -5.56 -1.61 -17.17
N VAL A 294 -6.27 -2.13 -18.16
CA VAL A 294 -7.18 -1.38 -19.02
C VAL A 294 -8.61 -1.86 -18.78
N ARG A 295 -9.46 -0.95 -18.30
CA ARG A 295 -10.83 -1.29 -17.92
C ARG A 295 -11.82 -0.93 -19.01
N SER A 296 -12.88 -1.73 -19.08
CA SER A 296 -14.05 -1.48 -19.91
C SER A 296 -15.31 -1.89 -19.18
N THR A 297 -16.48 -1.64 -19.77
CA THR A 297 -17.76 -2.13 -19.26
C THR A 297 -17.85 -3.66 -19.22
N ASN A 298 -16.98 -4.35 -19.97
CA ASN A 298 -16.98 -5.81 -20.11
C ASN A 298 -15.89 -6.49 -19.27
N GLY A 299 -15.21 -5.72 -18.42
CA GLY A 299 -14.24 -6.25 -17.47
C GLY A 299 -12.87 -5.57 -17.58
N LEU A 300 -11.83 -6.36 -17.36
CA LEU A 300 -10.45 -5.91 -17.24
C LEU A 300 -9.54 -6.63 -18.24
N VAL A 301 -8.79 -5.86 -19.01
CA VAL A 301 -7.67 -6.36 -19.83
C VAL A 301 -6.38 -5.99 -19.12
N LEU A 302 -5.62 -6.99 -18.71
CA LEU A 302 -4.33 -6.80 -18.06
C LEU A 302 -3.22 -7.00 -19.10
N ASN A 303 -2.73 -5.88 -19.65
CA ASN A 303 -1.60 -5.90 -20.57
C ASN A 303 -0.32 -6.17 -19.77
N ARG A 304 0.56 -7.02 -20.27
CA ARG A 304 1.77 -7.42 -19.53
C ARG A 304 3.01 -7.34 -20.39
N TYR A 305 4.09 -6.87 -19.79
CA TYR A 305 5.41 -6.81 -20.37
C TYR A 305 6.39 -7.58 -19.49
N ASN A 306 7.09 -8.55 -20.07
CA ASN A 306 8.08 -9.32 -19.36
C ASN A 306 9.48 -8.68 -19.53
N ILE A 307 10.08 -8.29 -18.42
CA ILE A 307 11.36 -7.58 -18.37
C ILE A 307 12.52 -8.43 -18.89
N GLU A 308 12.59 -9.69 -18.48
CA GLU A 308 13.68 -10.62 -18.83
C GLU A 308 13.67 -10.98 -20.32
N LYS A 309 12.48 -11.21 -20.89
CA LYS A 309 12.30 -11.49 -22.32
C LYS A 309 12.31 -10.23 -23.18
N ASN A 310 12.25 -9.04 -22.55
CA ASN A 310 12.20 -7.74 -23.20
C ASN A 310 11.06 -7.63 -24.24
N GLN A 311 9.88 -8.18 -23.93
CA GLN A 311 8.75 -8.24 -24.86
C GLN A 311 7.40 -8.11 -24.15
N TRP A 312 6.42 -7.55 -24.88
CA TRP A 312 5.01 -7.64 -24.51
C TRP A 312 4.53 -9.07 -24.70
N GLU A 313 3.79 -9.59 -23.73
CA GLU A 313 3.14 -10.89 -23.86
C GLU A 313 1.64 -10.70 -24.12
N GLU A 314 0.97 -11.79 -24.50
CA GLU A 314 -0.48 -11.78 -24.71
C GLU A 314 -1.20 -11.27 -23.45
N PRO A 315 -2.12 -10.29 -23.58
CA PRO A 315 -2.88 -9.76 -22.46
C PRO A 315 -3.76 -10.82 -21.79
N ILE A 316 -3.98 -10.66 -20.50
CA ILE A 316 -4.89 -11.50 -19.72
C ILE A 316 -6.24 -10.80 -19.62
N ASN A 317 -7.33 -11.53 -19.87
CA ASN A 317 -8.66 -10.97 -19.93
C ASN A 317 -9.54 -11.53 -18.82
N PHE A 318 -10.05 -10.66 -17.96
CA PHE A 318 -11.05 -11.00 -16.95
C PHE A 318 -12.40 -10.39 -17.35
N ILE A 319 -13.35 -11.24 -17.70
CA ILE A 319 -14.65 -10.83 -18.23
C ILE A 319 -15.65 -10.75 -17.08
N TYR A 320 -16.21 -9.56 -16.86
CA TYR A 320 -17.28 -9.37 -15.88
C TYR A 320 -18.07 -8.08 -16.18
N PRO A 321 -19.36 -8.00 -15.81
CA PRO A 321 -20.14 -6.78 -16.01
C PRO A 321 -19.72 -5.73 -14.97
N SER A 322 -19.08 -4.64 -15.40
CA SER A 322 -18.69 -3.52 -14.55
C SER A 322 -19.65 -2.34 -14.72
N ILE A 323 -20.01 -1.66 -13.63
CA ILE A 323 -20.67 -0.36 -13.71
C ILE A 323 -19.59 0.69 -13.53
N THR A 324 -19.24 1.40 -14.60
CA THR A 324 -18.27 2.48 -14.53
C THR A 324 -18.81 3.58 -13.61
N ASN A 325 -18.27 3.68 -12.40
CA ASN A 325 -18.59 4.72 -11.43
C ASN A 325 -17.37 5.64 -11.26
N ALA A 326 -17.53 6.93 -11.56
CA ALA A 326 -16.46 7.91 -11.38
C ALA A 326 -16.10 8.14 -9.89
N LYS A 327 -17.04 7.86 -8.96
CA LYS A 327 -16.83 8.04 -7.51
C LYS A 327 -16.04 6.91 -6.86
N GLU A 328 -16.12 5.69 -7.42
CA GLU A 328 -15.50 4.49 -6.86
C GLU A 328 -14.53 3.89 -7.87
N LYS A 329 -13.23 4.05 -7.60
CA LYS A 329 -12.20 3.34 -8.32
C LYS A 329 -12.17 1.88 -7.82
N PRO A 330 -12.04 0.89 -8.72
CA PRO A 330 -11.86 -0.49 -8.32
C PRO A 330 -10.56 -0.61 -7.54
N SER A 331 -10.53 -1.60 -6.66
CA SER A 331 -9.30 -2.00 -6.03
C SER A 331 -8.69 -3.15 -6.82
N LEU A 332 -7.41 -3.02 -7.13
CA LEU A 332 -6.62 -4.03 -7.83
C LEU A 332 -5.34 -4.24 -7.02
N GLN A 333 -5.08 -5.49 -6.67
CA GLN A 333 -3.85 -5.90 -6.02
C GLN A 333 -3.31 -7.15 -6.73
N ILE A 334 -2.01 -7.16 -6.99
CA ILE A 334 -1.32 -8.25 -7.67
C ILE A 334 -0.27 -8.78 -6.70
N THR A 335 -0.41 -10.03 -6.28
CA THR A 335 0.50 -10.69 -5.33
C THR A 335 0.46 -12.20 -5.50
N ASP A 336 1.58 -12.87 -5.29
CA ASP A 336 1.69 -14.34 -5.28
C ASP A 336 1.13 -15.03 -6.54
N GLY A 337 1.40 -14.44 -7.72
CA GLY A 337 0.89 -14.92 -9.01
C GLY A 337 -0.63 -14.78 -9.19
N LYS A 338 -1.32 -14.04 -8.31
CA LYS A 338 -2.77 -13.83 -8.35
C LYS A 338 -3.13 -12.36 -8.50
N LEU A 339 -4.22 -12.13 -9.22
CA LEU A 339 -4.93 -10.85 -9.27
C LEU A 339 -6.07 -10.89 -8.25
N TYR A 340 -6.16 -9.88 -7.39
CA TYR A 340 -7.31 -9.62 -6.54
C TYR A 340 -7.98 -8.34 -7.01
N LEU A 341 -9.26 -8.44 -7.37
CA LEU A 341 -10.02 -7.35 -7.95
C LEU A 341 -11.33 -7.15 -7.21
N VAL A 342 -11.59 -5.93 -6.75
CA VAL A 342 -12.90 -5.52 -6.27
C VAL A 342 -13.42 -4.38 -7.11
N ASP A 343 -14.58 -4.57 -7.73
CA ASP A 343 -15.18 -3.61 -8.65
C ASP A 343 -16.68 -3.43 -8.38
N ARG A 344 -17.21 -2.25 -8.69
CA ARG A 344 -18.64 -1.93 -8.51
C ARG A 344 -19.46 -2.63 -9.58
N VAL A 345 -20.49 -3.36 -9.14
CA VAL A 345 -21.43 -4.07 -10.03
C VAL A 345 -22.87 -3.86 -9.58
N SER A 346 -23.84 -4.28 -10.39
CA SER A 346 -25.25 -4.12 -10.03
C SER A 346 -25.57 -4.84 -8.72
N GLY A 347 -26.02 -4.09 -7.72
CA GLY A 347 -26.45 -4.62 -6.42
C GLY A 347 -25.33 -5.00 -5.43
N GLY A 348 -24.10 -4.52 -5.62
CA GLY A 348 -22.99 -4.72 -4.68
C GLY A 348 -21.62 -4.46 -5.31
N HIS A 349 -20.62 -5.23 -4.91
CA HIS A 349 -19.29 -5.22 -5.53
C HIS A 349 -18.92 -6.64 -5.94
N LEU A 350 -18.34 -6.82 -7.11
CA LEU A 350 -17.68 -8.05 -7.52
C LEU A 350 -16.40 -8.18 -6.71
N PHE A 351 -16.10 -9.38 -6.24
CA PHE A 351 -14.79 -9.76 -5.77
C PHE A 351 -14.29 -10.94 -6.60
N LEU A 352 -13.19 -10.75 -7.32
CA LEU A 352 -12.60 -11.73 -8.23
C LEU A 352 -11.15 -12.02 -7.82
N ILE A 353 -10.79 -13.30 -7.83
CA ILE A 353 -9.40 -13.77 -7.70
C ILE A 353 -9.05 -14.50 -8.98
N GLY A 354 -8.03 -14.02 -9.70
CA GLY A 354 -7.58 -14.57 -10.98
C GLY A 354 -6.17 -15.14 -10.91
N ASP A 355 -5.91 -16.23 -11.63
CA ASP A 355 -4.56 -16.78 -11.83
C ASP A 355 -3.87 -15.98 -12.97
N LEU A 356 -2.73 -15.34 -12.68
CA LEU A 356 -2.00 -14.53 -13.67
C LEU A 356 -1.23 -15.36 -14.70
N ARG A 357 -1.01 -16.66 -14.45
CA ARG A 357 -0.35 -17.57 -15.39
C ARG A 357 -1.33 -18.08 -16.43
N THR A 358 -2.55 -18.45 -16.02
CA THR A 358 -3.56 -19.03 -16.93
C THR A 358 -4.57 -18.02 -17.45
N GLY A 359 -4.78 -16.93 -16.71
CA GLY A 359 -5.86 -15.98 -16.97
C GLY A 359 -7.24 -16.47 -16.55
N GLU A 360 -7.30 -17.59 -15.82
CA GLU A 360 -8.55 -18.15 -15.33
C GLU A 360 -8.99 -17.48 -14.01
N SER A 361 -10.30 -17.40 -13.83
CA SER A 361 -10.91 -16.98 -12.58
C SER A 361 -10.88 -18.14 -11.59
N LEU A 362 -10.14 -17.97 -10.48
CA LEU A 362 -10.06 -18.96 -9.40
C LEU A 362 -11.26 -18.85 -8.45
N TYR A 363 -11.72 -17.63 -8.22
CA TYR A 363 -12.85 -17.33 -7.34
C TYR A 363 -13.61 -16.11 -7.82
N GLU A 364 -14.95 -16.19 -7.76
CA GLU A 364 -15.83 -15.05 -7.93
C GLU A 364 -16.86 -15.02 -6.80
N GLY A 365 -17.03 -13.85 -6.23
CA GLY A 365 -18.08 -13.59 -5.27
C GLY A 365 -18.61 -12.17 -5.37
N LYS A 366 -19.65 -11.92 -4.59
CA LYS A 366 -20.29 -10.61 -4.49
C LYS A 366 -20.24 -10.14 -3.05
N ILE A 367 -19.62 -8.98 -2.83
CA ILE A 367 -19.69 -8.27 -1.56
C ILE A 367 -21.02 -7.53 -1.51
N ILE A 368 -21.86 -7.88 -0.54
CA ILE A 368 -23.16 -7.24 -0.35
C ILE A 368 -23.37 -6.81 1.10
N ILE A 369 -24.17 -5.77 1.26
CA ILE A 369 -24.65 -5.31 2.57
C ILE A 369 -25.76 -6.26 3.06
N GLU A 370 -25.64 -6.74 4.30
CA GLU A 370 -26.64 -7.61 4.93
C GLU A 370 -27.86 -6.84 5.43
N ASN A 371 -27.67 -5.63 5.96
CA ASN A 371 -28.73 -4.82 6.58
C ASN A 371 -29.21 -3.67 5.67
N LYS A 372 -29.65 -3.98 4.45
CA LYS A 372 -30.01 -2.98 3.42
C LYS A 372 -31.15 -2.02 3.82
N GLU A 373 -32.04 -2.42 4.73
CA GLU A 373 -33.27 -1.66 5.05
C GLU A 373 -33.03 -0.31 5.77
N LYS A 374 -31.79 0.00 6.16
CA LYS A 374 -31.47 1.20 6.96
C LYS A 374 -30.39 2.10 6.35
N LEU A 375 -30.01 1.89 5.09
CA LEU A 375 -28.84 2.54 4.52
C LEU A 375 -29.16 3.30 3.25
N ASP A 376 -28.45 4.41 3.07
CA ASP A 376 -28.53 5.22 1.87
C ASP A 376 -28.07 4.42 0.65
N THR A 377 -28.72 4.65 -0.48
CA THR A 377 -28.42 3.96 -1.74
C THR A 377 -27.11 4.43 -2.37
N ASP A 378 -26.59 5.59 -1.97
CA ASP A 378 -25.33 6.19 -2.45
C ASP A 378 -24.21 5.99 -1.42
N TYR A 379 -23.66 4.77 -1.36
CA TYR A 379 -22.46 4.47 -0.57
C TYR A 379 -21.31 4.05 -1.46
N SER A 380 -20.09 4.29 -0.98
CA SER A 380 -18.85 3.80 -1.55
C SER A 380 -18.18 2.77 -0.64
N LEU A 381 -17.53 1.78 -1.25
CA LEU A 381 -16.67 0.83 -0.52
C LEU A 381 -15.27 0.85 -1.16
N TYR A 382 -14.30 1.38 -0.44
CA TYR A 382 -12.92 1.46 -0.88
C TYR A 382 -12.12 0.33 -0.24
N ILE A 383 -11.59 -0.60 -1.05
CA ILE A 383 -10.69 -1.64 -0.54
C ILE A 383 -9.27 -1.12 -0.57
N GLU A 384 -8.68 -0.98 0.62
CA GLU A 384 -7.36 -0.36 0.81
C GLU A 384 -6.23 -1.40 0.67
N GLN A 385 -6.47 -2.60 1.20
CA GLN A 385 -5.52 -3.71 1.20
C GLN A 385 -6.27 -5.05 1.25
N ILE A 386 -5.71 -6.05 0.59
CA ILE A 386 -6.14 -7.44 0.68
C ILE A 386 -4.95 -8.24 1.22
N TYR A 387 -5.17 -9.08 2.23
CA TYR A 387 -4.11 -9.86 2.87
C TYR A 387 -4.63 -11.19 3.40
N ASN A 388 -3.73 -12.15 3.55
CA ASN A 388 -4.02 -13.40 4.23
C ASN A 388 -3.92 -13.20 5.74
N ASN A 389 -4.93 -13.66 6.46
CA ASN A 389 -4.96 -13.79 7.90
C ASN A 389 -3.90 -14.80 8.34
N ILE A 390 -3.06 -14.36 9.27
CA ILE A 390 -1.96 -15.13 9.80
C ILE A 390 -2.49 -15.76 11.09
N HIS A 391 -2.83 -17.05 11.03
CA HIS A 391 -3.25 -17.85 12.18
C HIS A 391 -2.34 -19.04 12.37
#